data_AF-A0A945FIF7-F1
#
_entry.id   AF-A0A945FIF7-F1
#
_cell.length_a   1.000
_cell.length_b   1.000
_cell.length_c   1.000
_cell.angle_alpha   90.00
_cell.angle_beta   90.00
_cell.angle_gamma   90.00
#
_symmetry.space_group_name_H-M   'P 1'
#
loop_
_entity.id
_entity.type
_entity.pdbx_description
1 polymer ?
#
loop_
_entity_poly.entity_id
_entity_poly.type
_entity_poly.pdbx_seq_one_letter_code
_entity_poly.pdbx_strand_id
1 'polypeptide(L)' 'MSIGMTPQQKQDFEQDGFVILEDFLTSEELDRLLKAVDDVA' A
#
# COMPACT_ATOMS: atom_id res chain seq x y z
N MET A 1 -10.49 6.94 4.30
CA MET A 1 -10.16 6.29 3.01
C MET A 1 -10.59 4.84 3.10
N SER A 2 -11.41 4.37 2.17
CA SER A 2 -11.75 2.94 2.06
C SER A 2 -10.63 2.30 1.23
N ILE A 3 -9.64 1.73 1.91
CA ILE A 3 -8.60 0.93 1.28
C ILE A 3 -9.26 -0.42 0.97
N GLY A 4 -9.93 -0.49 -0.18
CA GLY A 4 -10.57 -1.70 -0.67
C GLY A 4 -10.05 -2.03 -2.05
N MET A 5 -9.59 -3.26 -2.25
CA MET A 5 -9.28 -3.77 -3.58
C MET A 5 -10.53 -3.64 -4.46
N THR A 6 -10.34 -3.18 -5.69
CA THR A 6 -11.39 -3.31 -6.70
C THR A 6 -11.66 -4.80 -6.98
N PRO A 7 -12.84 -5.14 -7.52
CA PRO A 7 -13.12 -6.53 -7.92
C PRO A 7 -12.07 -7.12 -8.86
N GLN A 8 -11.52 -6.31 -9.77
CA GLN A 8 -10.45 -6.73 -10.68
C GLN A 8 -9.16 -7.03 -9.91
N GLN A 9 -8.72 -6.12 -9.05
CA GLN A 9 -7.53 -6.31 -8.21
C GLN A 9 -7.63 -7.54 -7.30
N LYS A 10 -8.84 -7.88 -6.84
CA LYS A 10 -9.08 -9.10 -6.08
C LYS A 10 -8.88 -10.35 -6.93
N GLN A 11 -9.38 -10.33 -8.17
CA GLN A 11 -9.17 -11.42 -9.11
C GLN A 11 -7.69 -11.56 -9.50
N ASP A 12 -6.99 -10.44 -9.73
CA ASP A 12 -5.56 -10.41 -10.04
C ASP A 12 -4.76 -11.00 -8.86
N PHE A 13 -5.10 -10.63 -7.62
CA PHE A 13 -4.48 -11.23 -6.43
C PHE A 13 -4.73 -12.74 -6.33
N GLU A 14 -5.94 -13.21 -6.64
CA GLU A 14 -6.27 -14.64 -6.62
C GLU A 14 -5.52 -15.43 -7.70
N GLN A 15 -5.20 -14.81 -8.84
CA GLN A 15 -4.50 -15.47 -9.96
C GLN A 15 -2.98 -15.39 -9.83
N ASP A 16 -2.45 -14.21 -9.51
CA ASP A 16 -1.02 -13.92 -9.55
C ASP A 16 -0.37 -13.99 -8.16
N GLY A 17 -1.17 -14.05 -7.10
CA GLY A 17 -0.70 -14.08 -5.71
C GLY A 17 -0.25 -12.72 -5.16
N PHE A 18 -0.33 -11.66 -5.97
CA PHE A 18 -0.03 -10.29 -5.57
C PHE A 18 -0.90 -9.30 -6.36
N VAL A 19 -0.99 -8.08 -5.87
CA VAL A 19 -1.62 -6.97 -6.59
C VAL A 19 -0.90 -5.67 -6.26
N ILE A 20 -0.83 -4.77 -7.24
CA ILE A 20 -0.23 -3.45 -7.06
C ILE A 20 -1.33 -2.47 -6.68
N LEU A 21 -1.14 -1.78 -5.56
CA LEU A 21 -1.98 -0.67 -5.13
C LEU A 21 -1.20 0.63 -5.38
N GLU A 22 -1.56 1.33 -6.44
CA GLU A 22 -1.02 2.66 -6.72
C GLU A 22 -1.56 3.68 -5.72
N ASP A 23 -0.74 4.69 -5.40
CA ASP A 23 -1.08 5.77 -4.46
C ASP A 23 -1.61 5.30 -3.09
N PHE A 24 -1.13 4.13 -2.62
CA PHE A 24 -1.56 3.53 -1.37
C PHE A 24 -1.30 4.41 -0.14
N LEU A 25 -0.20 5.16 -0.18
CA LEU A 25 0.13 6.18 0.82
C LEU A 25 0.15 7.54 0.13
N THR A 26 -0.34 8.55 0.83
CA THR A 26 0.02 9.93 0.51
C THR A 26 1.50 10.16 0.81
N SER A 27 2.10 11.18 0.17
CA SER A 27 3.50 11.54 0.44
C SER A 27 3.75 11.85 1.92
N GLU A 28 2.80 12.47 2.60
CA GLU A 28 2.94 12.78 4.03
C GLU A 28 2.92 11.52 4.91
N GLU A 29 2.07 10.54 4.61
CA GLU A 29 2.02 9.27 5.33
C GLU A 29 3.30 8.46 5.13
N LEU A 30 3.83 8.44 3.91
CA LEU A 30 5.11 7.80 3.60
C LEU A 30 6.27 8.46 4.37
N ASP A 31 6.36 9.80 4.36
CA ASP A 31 7.41 10.54 5.07
C ASP A 31 7.38 10.28 6.58
N ARG A 32 6.18 10.18 7.18
CA ARG A 32 6.04 9.86 8.61
C ARG A 32 6.53 8.44 8.91
N LEU A 33 6.22 7.47 8.05
CA LEU A 33 6.68 6.08 8.22
C LEU A 33 8.20 5.97 8.10
N LEU A 34 8.80 6.63 7.11
CA LEU A 34 10.25 6.61 6.90
C LEU A 34 11.01 7.20 8.10
N LYS A 35 10.53 8.33 8.65
CA LYS A 35 11.12 8.92 9.86
C LYS A 35 11.09 7.96 11.06
N ALA A 36 9.98 7.26 11.24
CA ALA A 36 9.85 6.30 12.34
C ALA A 36 10.79 5.09 12.20
N VAL A 37 11.19 4.73 10.97
CA VAL A 37 12.18 3.68 10.72
C VAL A 37 13.59 4.18 11.05
N ASP A 38 13.93 5.40 10.63
CA ASP A 38 15.24 6.00 10.87
C ASP A 38 15.54 6.23 12.36
N ASP A 39 14.51 6.50 13.17
CA ASP A 39 14.64 6.71 14.63
C ASP A 39 14.95 5.43 15.43
N VAL A 40 14.96 4.25 14.81
CA VAL A 40 15.16 2.94 15.48
C VAL A 40 16.59 2.38 15.30
N ALA A 41 17.48 3.12 14.64
CA ALA A 41 18.88 2.73 14.38
C ALA A 41 19.87 3.07 15.51
#